data_AF-A0A1H4L5F9-F1
#
_entry.id   AF-A0A1H4L5F9-F1
#
_cell.length_a   1.000
_cell.length_b   1.000
_cell.length_c   1.000
_cell.angle_alpha   90.00
_cell.angle_beta   90.00
_cell.angle_gamma   90.00
#
_symmetry.space_group_name_H-M   'P 1'
#
loop_
_entity.id
_entity.type
_entity.pdbx_description
1 polymer ?
#
loop_
_entity_poly.entity_id
_entity_poly.type
_entity_poly.pdbx_seq_one_letter_code
_entity_poly.pdbx_strand_id
1 'polypeptide(L)'
;MDTPAAQEQTQERFRARLAAAVGVEAADLDRVAEQVALQLHESGQEPDFEVRTADFATDPFFVCADRYWRRRFADSPSTDTALACARWIALHTTIGCRSAVREQWTLGNGFINRSHVETREQLDEAARSLAGVPGAADAALTILLYHAGKLRANFAFDDLNAVLTTSVLATAAGPHREEPVILALRAFAAFGSRALTTEHAHGLLERAWEAAHRSRHVMDVCLNGLAFSVPFDGQGELLRRLAQEAVDAHPDNHMFRFRLATAHHLCADHDEALSHVDAALAMLAHHGTFSRELLMEQYLVKRDAIQEARLRAAREAEHEARWRRQEAANADLERAMHSSSVRAVELVAVFTSAIAFAVGSLQVTLSGTLKLRERLWLLTALGAVLAVFALIIVGGTWLITRRRSRGGN
;
A
#
# COMPACT_ATOMS: atom_id res chain seq x y z
N MET A 1 34.32 -39.52 19.76
CA MET A 1 33.07 -39.47 20.53
C MET A 1 33.43 -38.88 21.87
N ASP A 2 33.02 -37.65 22.13
CA ASP A 2 33.24 -37.00 23.41
C ASP A 2 32.43 -37.74 24.49
N THR A 3 32.99 -37.80 25.69
CA THR A 3 32.29 -38.41 26.82
C THR A 3 31.13 -37.49 27.27
N PRO A 4 30.04 -38.03 27.85
CA PRO A 4 28.94 -37.22 28.37
C PRO A 4 29.40 -36.07 29.29
N ALA A 5 30.42 -36.32 30.11
CA ALA A 5 31.02 -35.30 30.99
C ALA A 5 31.71 -34.16 30.22
N ALA A 6 32.36 -34.45 29.08
CA ALA A 6 32.97 -33.44 28.22
C ALA A 6 31.92 -32.60 27.48
N GLN A 7 30.77 -33.21 27.11
CA GLN A 7 29.65 -32.48 26.52
C GLN A 7 28.99 -31.53 27.53
N GLU A 8 28.76 -32.00 28.76
CA GLU A 8 28.20 -31.18 29.83
C GLU A 8 29.08 -29.97 30.16
N GLN A 9 30.40 -30.17 30.28
CA GLN A 9 31.35 -29.08 30.51
C GLN A 9 31.39 -28.07 29.35
N THR A 10 31.20 -28.55 28.12
CA THR A 10 31.14 -27.69 26.92
C THR A 10 29.87 -26.83 26.91
N GLN A 11 28.72 -27.42 27.25
CA GLN A 11 27.44 -26.71 27.35
C GLN A 11 27.46 -25.67 28.48
N GLU A 12 28.03 -26.00 29.64
CA GLU A 12 28.19 -25.03 30.75
C GLU A 12 29.03 -23.82 30.32
N ARG A 13 30.10 -24.05 29.54
CA ARG A 13 30.91 -22.97 28.98
C ARG A 13 30.13 -22.09 28.00
N PHE A 14 29.25 -22.66 27.17
CA PHE A 14 28.38 -21.87 26.29
C PHE A 14 27.41 -21.01 27.08
N ARG A 15 26.74 -21.58 28.09
CA ARG A 15 25.82 -20.84 28.97
C ARG A 15 26.53 -19.68 29.67
N ALA A 16 27.73 -19.92 30.22
CA ALA A 16 28.50 -18.87 30.88
C ALA A 16 28.88 -17.72 29.94
N ARG A 17 29.26 -18.03 28.68
CA ARG A 17 29.56 -17.02 27.66
C ARG A 17 28.34 -16.19 27.28
N LEU A 18 27.18 -16.82 27.09
CA LEU A 18 25.94 -16.12 26.77
C LEU A 18 25.46 -15.27 27.95
N ALA A 19 25.54 -15.78 29.18
CA ALA A 19 25.19 -15.02 30.38
C ALA A 19 26.07 -13.78 30.57
N ALA A 20 27.37 -13.87 30.25
CA ALA A 20 28.29 -12.73 30.29
C ALA A 20 27.97 -11.67 29.23
N ALA A 21 27.22 -12.00 28.17
CA ALA A 21 26.77 -11.06 27.15
C ALA A 21 25.44 -10.37 27.50
N VAL A 22 24.84 -10.63 28.66
CA VAL A 22 23.65 -9.90 29.11
C VAL A 22 24.03 -8.46 29.46
N GLY A 23 23.35 -7.47 28.87
CA GLY A 23 23.55 -6.04 29.17
C GLY A 23 24.76 -5.38 28.48
N VAL A 24 25.43 -6.10 27.57
CA VAL A 24 26.45 -5.50 26.68
C VAL A 24 25.79 -4.82 25.47
N GLU A 25 26.55 -4.10 24.66
CA GLU A 25 26.03 -3.50 23.42
C GLU A 25 25.49 -4.57 22.46
N ALA A 26 24.41 -4.26 21.73
CA ALA A 26 23.72 -5.22 20.86
C ALA A 26 24.64 -5.88 19.82
N ALA A 27 25.64 -5.15 19.31
CA ALA A 27 26.62 -5.69 18.36
C ALA A 27 27.57 -6.73 18.99
N ASP A 28 27.91 -6.58 20.27
CA ASP A 28 28.71 -7.55 21.00
C ASP A 28 27.89 -8.81 21.34
N LEU A 29 26.63 -8.61 21.76
CA LEU A 29 25.69 -9.70 22.01
C LEU A 29 25.49 -10.56 20.76
N ASP A 30 25.18 -9.93 19.62
CA ASP A 30 24.97 -10.64 18.35
C ASP A 30 26.21 -11.43 17.94
N ARG A 31 27.41 -10.85 18.08
CA ARG A 31 28.68 -11.54 17.79
C ARG A 31 28.89 -12.76 18.69
N VAL A 32 28.66 -12.64 20.00
CA VAL A 32 28.84 -13.76 20.94
C VAL A 32 27.83 -14.87 20.64
N ALA A 33 26.56 -14.51 20.45
CA ALA A 33 25.49 -15.45 20.12
C ALA A 33 25.78 -16.18 18.80
N GLU A 34 26.24 -15.47 17.76
CA GLU A 34 26.61 -16.06 16.47
C GLU A 34 27.76 -17.06 16.60
N GLN A 35 28.80 -16.72 17.37
CA GLN A 35 29.94 -17.62 17.60
C GLN A 35 29.55 -18.89 18.36
N VAL A 36 28.73 -18.75 19.40
CA VAL A 36 28.26 -19.91 20.19
C VAL A 36 27.34 -20.79 19.34
N ALA A 37 26.41 -20.20 18.59
CA ALA A 37 25.52 -20.91 17.68
C ALA A 37 26.29 -21.70 16.62
N LEU A 38 27.34 -21.11 16.04
CA LEU A 38 28.22 -21.78 15.08
C LEU A 38 28.90 -23.00 15.72
N GLN A 39 29.46 -22.86 16.92
CA GLN A 39 30.13 -23.96 17.62
C GLN A 39 29.18 -25.11 18.00
N LEU A 40 27.97 -24.78 18.46
CA LEU A 40 26.90 -25.77 18.70
C LEU A 40 26.55 -26.52 17.42
N HIS A 41 26.37 -25.78 16.32
CA HIS A 41 26.03 -26.35 15.02
C HIS A 41 27.13 -27.26 14.46
N GLU A 42 28.39 -26.81 14.45
CA GLU A 42 29.53 -27.60 13.97
C GLU A 42 29.79 -28.87 14.81
N SER A 43 29.46 -28.83 16.10
CA SER A 43 29.56 -29.99 16.99
C SER A 43 28.34 -30.92 16.94
N GLY A 44 27.30 -30.57 16.18
CA GLY A 44 26.05 -31.33 16.11
C GLY A 44 25.25 -31.34 17.43
N GLN A 45 25.48 -30.35 18.30
CA GLN A 45 24.83 -30.25 19.61
C GLN A 45 23.71 -29.22 19.56
N GLU A 46 22.53 -29.61 20.03
CA GLU A 46 21.43 -28.67 20.23
C GLU A 46 21.71 -27.77 21.45
N PRO A 47 21.25 -26.51 21.45
CA PRO A 47 21.38 -25.65 22.61
C PRO A 47 20.58 -26.20 23.79
N ASP A 48 21.18 -26.34 24.97
CA ASP A 48 20.55 -27.01 26.10
C ASP A 48 20.00 -26.05 27.18
N PHE A 49 19.91 -24.77 26.85
CA PHE A 49 19.50 -23.71 27.76
C PHE A 49 18.04 -23.30 27.55
N GLU A 50 17.48 -22.60 28.53
CA GLU A 50 16.11 -22.10 28.50
C GLU A 50 16.05 -20.68 27.88
N VAL A 51 15.10 -20.47 26.97
CA VAL A 51 14.74 -19.16 26.41
C VAL A 51 13.52 -18.62 27.16
N ARG A 52 13.69 -17.43 27.74
CA ARG A 52 12.69 -16.80 28.60
C ARG A 52 11.96 -15.65 27.92
N THR A 53 12.57 -15.04 26.91
CA THR A 53 11.96 -13.94 26.17
C THR A 53 12.17 -14.13 24.66
N ALA A 54 11.38 -13.42 23.86
CA ALA A 54 11.52 -13.39 22.40
C ALA A 54 12.10 -12.04 21.95
N ASP A 55 13.14 -11.55 22.63
CA ASP A 55 13.75 -10.24 22.38
C ASP A 55 15.16 -10.37 21.80
N PHE A 56 15.35 -9.89 20.57
CA PHE A 56 16.66 -9.86 19.92
C PHE A 56 17.63 -8.84 20.52
N ALA A 57 17.14 -7.82 21.21
CA ALA A 57 17.99 -6.76 21.74
C ALA A 57 18.66 -7.17 23.07
N THR A 58 18.00 -7.99 23.87
CA THR A 58 18.40 -8.21 25.27
C THR A 58 18.62 -9.67 25.67
N ASP A 59 18.13 -10.65 24.90
CA ASP A 59 18.18 -12.07 25.27
C ASP A 59 19.22 -12.84 24.44
N PRO A 60 20.47 -13.00 24.93
CA PRO A 60 21.52 -13.69 24.20
C PRO A 60 21.21 -15.17 23.96
N PHE A 61 20.41 -15.81 24.82
CA PHE A 61 20.00 -17.20 24.65
C PHE A 61 19.04 -17.33 23.48
N PHE A 62 18.06 -16.42 23.40
CA PHE A 62 17.15 -16.35 22.26
C PHE A 62 17.89 -16.10 20.94
N VAL A 63 18.81 -15.11 20.91
CA VAL A 63 19.61 -14.82 19.71
C VAL A 63 20.43 -16.04 19.31
N CYS A 64 21.13 -16.67 20.24
CA CYS A 64 21.94 -17.85 19.97
C CYS A 64 21.11 -19.01 19.40
N ALA A 65 19.95 -19.31 20.01
CA ALA A 65 19.08 -20.38 19.54
C ALA A 65 18.48 -20.07 18.15
N ASP A 66 18.10 -18.82 17.90
CA ASP A 66 17.65 -18.36 16.57
C ASP A 66 18.74 -18.59 15.51
N ARG A 67 19.99 -18.19 15.78
CA ARG A 67 21.12 -18.40 14.85
C ARG A 67 21.41 -19.88 14.63
N TYR A 68 21.36 -20.69 15.68
CA TYR A 68 21.54 -22.15 15.58
C TYR A 68 20.47 -22.79 14.68
N TRP A 69 19.19 -22.52 14.95
CA TRP A 69 18.09 -23.10 14.17
C TRP A 69 18.10 -22.62 12.73
N ARG A 70 18.44 -21.35 12.47
CA ARG A 70 18.62 -20.84 11.10
C ARG A 70 19.68 -21.61 10.33
N ARG A 71 20.83 -21.90 10.95
CA ARG A 71 21.89 -22.71 10.33
C ARG A 71 21.41 -24.13 10.03
N ARG A 72 20.70 -24.76 10.97
CA ARG A 72 20.09 -26.08 10.76
C ARG A 72 19.08 -26.09 9.61
N PHE A 73 18.24 -25.06 9.49
CA PHE A 73 17.32 -24.92 8.36
C PHE A 73 18.03 -24.64 7.04
N ALA A 74 19.10 -23.85 7.03
CA ALA A 74 19.89 -23.58 5.82
C ALA A 74 20.53 -24.87 5.28
N ASP A 75 21.02 -25.74 6.16
CA ASP A 75 21.62 -27.03 5.78
C ASP A 75 20.57 -28.06 5.34
N SER A 76 19.41 -28.07 6.01
CA SER A 76 18.34 -29.05 5.74
C SER A 76 16.96 -28.40 5.89
N PRO A 77 16.44 -27.73 4.84
CA PRO A 77 15.21 -26.95 4.90
C PRO A 77 13.92 -27.80 4.83
N SER A 78 13.82 -28.85 5.65
CA SER A 78 12.76 -29.87 5.61
C SER A 78 11.74 -29.79 6.77
N THR A 79 10.65 -30.55 6.64
CA THR A 79 9.68 -30.82 7.71
C THR A 79 10.28 -31.52 8.92
N ASP A 80 11.32 -32.35 8.73
CA ASP A 80 12.02 -33.02 9.84
C ASP A 80 12.80 -32.02 10.69
N THR A 81 13.47 -31.05 10.07
CA THR A 81 14.15 -29.96 10.79
C THR A 81 13.12 -29.09 11.51
N ALA A 82 11.97 -28.81 10.90
CA ALA A 82 10.87 -28.10 11.55
C ALA A 82 10.31 -28.87 12.76
N LEU A 83 10.20 -30.19 12.67
CA LEU A 83 9.78 -31.05 13.77
C LEU A 83 10.80 -31.05 14.92
N ALA A 84 12.09 -31.16 14.60
CA ALA A 84 13.15 -31.07 15.61
C ALA A 84 13.11 -29.71 16.32
N CYS A 85 12.97 -28.61 15.57
CA CYS A 85 12.80 -27.27 16.11
C CYS A 85 11.55 -27.16 17.00
N ALA A 86 10.42 -27.76 16.59
CA ALA A 86 9.20 -27.78 17.39
C ALA A 86 9.40 -28.45 18.75
N ARG A 87 10.07 -29.61 18.76
CA ARG A 87 10.38 -30.34 19.99
C ARG A 87 11.29 -29.53 20.89
N TRP A 88 12.29 -28.89 20.32
CA TRP A 88 13.19 -28.01 21.04
C TRP A 88 12.45 -26.83 21.66
N ILE A 89 11.61 -26.13 20.89
CA ILE A 89 10.77 -25.03 21.40
C ILE A 89 9.92 -25.51 22.57
N ALA A 90 9.27 -26.67 22.46
CA ALA A 90 8.41 -27.19 23.53
C ALA A 90 9.16 -27.44 24.85
N LEU A 91 10.43 -27.85 24.78
CA LEU A 91 11.26 -28.18 25.94
C LEU A 91 12.01 -26.98 26.51
N HIS A 92 12.50 -26.09 25.65
CA HIS A 92 13.47 -25.05 25.99
C HIS A 92 12.89 -23.64 26.00
N THR A 93 11.58 -23.45 25.80
CA THR A 93 10.94 -22.14 25.92
C THR A 93 9.91 -22.10 27.04
N THR A 94 9.93 -20.99 27.78
CA THR A 94 8.89 -20.71 28.77
C THR A 94 7.53 -20.53 28.10
N ILE A 95 6.46 -20.90 28.80
CA ILE A 95 5.08 -20.83 28.28
C ILE A 95 4.73 -19.39 27.82
N GLY A 96 5.24 -18.36 28.52
CA GLY A 96 4.93 -16.97 28.22
C GLY A 96 5.49 -16.45 26.89
N CYS A 97 6.59 -17.00 26.39
CA CYS A 97 7.22 -16.55 25.13
C CYS A 97 7.11 -17.55 23.98
N ARG A 98 6.64 -18.78 24.24
CA ARG A 98 6.64 -19.90 23.29
C ARG A 98 5.96 -19.58 21.96
N SER A 99 4.79 -18.94 21.97
CA SER A 99 4.07 -18.60 20.73
C SER A 99 4.86 -17.60 19.88
N ALA A 100 5.40 -16.55 20.51
CA ALA A 100 6.21 -15.55 19.83
C ALA A 100 7.49 -16.15 19.22
N VAL A 101 8.18 -17.01 19.97
CA VAL A 101 9.37 -17.75 19.48
C VAL A 101 9.00 -18.62 18.28
N ARG A 102 7.94 -19.43 18.42
CA ARG A 102 7.45 -20.32 17.36
C ARG A 102 7.14 -19.55 16.09
N GLU A 103 6.25 -18.56 16.17
CA GLU A 103 5.83 -17.76 15.01
C GLU A 103 7.00 -17.07 14.32
N GLN A 104 7.90 -16.47 15.11
CA GLN A 104 9.04 -15.76 14.58
C GLN A 104 9.99 -16.68 13.83
N TRP A 105 10.32 -17.83 14.44
CA TRP A 105 11.27 -18.77 13.85
C TRP A 105 10.68 -19.51 12.66
N THR A 106 9.44 -20.00 12.76
CA THR A 106 8.86 -20.78 11.64
C THR A 106 8.58 -19.90 10.43
N LEU A 107 7.97 -18.72 10.61
CA LEU A 107 7.68 -17.82 9.49
C LEU A 107 8.96 -17.21 8.91
N GLY A 108 9.90 -16.83 9.77
CA GLY A 108 11.20 -16.30 9.35
C GLY A 108 12.02 -17.32 8.56
N ASN A 109 12.16 -18.55 9.08
CA ASN A 109 12.86 -19.62 8.36
C ASN A 109 12.10 -20.07 7.10
N GLY A 110 10.77 -20.04 7.10
CA GLY A 110 9.98 -20.29 5.90
C GLY A 110 10.27 -19.26 4.81
N PHE A 111 10.36 -17.97 5.15
CA PHE A 111 10.71 -16.90 4.21
C PHE A 111 12.14 -17.06 3.62
N ILE A 112 13.12 -17.43 4.46
CA ILE A 112 14.50 -17.67 4.05
C ILE A 112 14.57 -18.84 3.08
N ASN A 113 13.92 -19.95 3.44
CA ASN A 113 14.01 -21.23 2.73
C ASN A 113 12.87 -21.43 1.72
N ARG A 114 12.29 -20.34 1.22
CA ARG A 114 11.12 -20.35 0.34
C ARG A 114 11.33 -21.08 -0.99
N SER A 115 12.58 -21.28 -1.40
CA SER A 115 12.93 -22.06 -2.60
C SER A 115 12.71 -23.56 -2.44
N HIS A 116 12.56 -24.07 -1.22
CA HIS A 116 12.40 -25.50 -0.92
C HIS A 116 10.98 -25.79 -0.41
N VAL A 117 9.98 -25.77 -1.29
CA VAL A 117 8.59 -26.06 -0.92
C VAL A 117 8.36 -27.56 -0.84
N GLU A 118 7.85 -28.05 0.30
CA GLU A 118 7.52 -29.47 0.45
C GLU A 118 6.35 -29.89 -0.43
N THR A 119 6.40 -31.13 -0.94
CA THR A 119 5.28 -31.73 -1.66
C THR A 119 4.17 -32.15 -0.69
N ARG A 120 2.97 -32.38 -1.23
CA ARG A 120 1.84 -32.88 -0.45
C ARG A 120 2.16 -34.20 0.26
N GLU A 121 2.85 -35.11 -0.40
CA GLU A 121 3.23 -36.41 0.17
C GLU A 121 4.14 -36.25 1.37
N GLN A 122 5.08 -35.29 1.33
CA GLN A 122 5.98 -34.98 2.44
C GLN A 122 5.22 -34.38 3.62
N LEU A 123 4.25 -33.51 3.38
CA LEU A 123 3.39 -32.94 4.43
C LEU A 123 2.48 -34.01 5.06
N ASP A 124 1.93 -34.90 4.25
CA ASP A 124 1.09 -36.01 4.74
C ASP A 124 1.92 -37.01 5.55
N GLU A 125 3.16 -37.28 5.15
CA GLU A 125 4.10 -38.11 5.93
C GLU A 125 4.48 -37.45 7.26
N ALA A 126 4.77 -36.14 7.25
CA ALA A 126 5.02 -35.40 8.48
C ALA A 126 3.80 -35.43 9.43
N ALA A 127 2.58 -35.33 8.89
CA ALA A 127 1.37 -35.45 9.70
C ALA A 127 1.19 -36.86 10.28
N ARG A 128 1.53 -37.91 9.52
CA ARG A 128 1.50 -39.30 10.00
C ARG A 128 2.52 -39.54 11.11
N SER A 129 3.74 -39.00 11.01
CA SER A 129 4.79 -39.19 12.02
C SER A 129 4.46 -38.54 13.37
N LEU A 130 3.51 -37.60 13.39
CA LEU A 130 2.99 -36.96 14.60
C LEU A 130 1.85 -37.74 15.27
N ALA A 131 1.23 -38.70 14.57
CA ALA A 131 0.06 -39.39 15.08
C ALA A 131 0.38 -40.14 16.39
N GLY A 132 -0.36 -39.83 17.46
CA GLY A 132 -0.21 -40.46 18.77
C GLY A 132 0.95 -39.94 19.64
N VAL A 133 1.67 -38.91 19.19
CA VAL A 133 2.77 -38.31 19.96
C VAL A 133 2.24 -37.22 20.91
N PRO A 134 2.68 -37.17 22.18
CA PRO A 134 2.37 -36.05 23.07
C PRO A 134 2.82 -34.71 22.46
N GLY A 135 1.96 -33.69 22.47
CA GLY A 135 2.27 -32.40 21.85
C GLY A 135 2.21 -32.39 20.32
N ALA A 136 1.60 -33.41 19.70
CA ALA A 136 1.43 -33.50 18.24
C ALA A 136 0.80 -32.25 17.62
N ALA A 137 -0.17 -31.63 18.30
CA ALA A 137 -0.85 -30.44 17.80
C ALA A 137 0.09 -29.22 17.71
N ASP A 138 0.92 -28.99 18.73
CA ASP A 138 1.93 -27.91 18.74
C ASP A 138 3.01 -28.15 17.67
N ALA A 139 3.44 -29.40 17.52
CA ALA A 139 4.42 -29.77 16.50
C ALA A 139 3.84 -29.63 15.08
N ALA A 140 2.60 -30.07 14.87
CA ALA A 140 1.89 -29.91 13.60
C ALA A 140 1.73 -28.43 13.24
N LEU A 141 1.35 -27.58 14.21
CA LEU A 141 1.28 -26.14 14.01
C LEU A 141 2.64 -25.56 13.61
N THR A 142 3.73 -25.97 14.28
CA THR A 142 5.08 -25.46 13.96
C THR A 142 5.49 -25.78 12.53
N ILE A 143 5.27 -27.03 12.09
CA ILE A 143 5.55 -27.44 10.70
C ILE A 143 4.62 -26.71 9.73
N LEU A 144 3.34 -26.56 10.07
CA LEU A 144 2.35 -25.87 9.25
C LEU A 144 2.74 -24.40 9.04
N LEU A 145 3.16 -23.70 10.10
CA LEU A 145 3.61 -22.32 10.02
C LEU A 145 4.91 -22.18 9.21
N TYR A 146 5.83 -23.14 9.33
CA TYR A 146 7.07 -23.13 8.54
C TYR A 146 6.76 -23.24 7.05
N HIS A 147 5.94 -24.21 6.66
CA HIS A 147 5.53 -24.39 5.27
C HIS A 147 4.67 -23.21 4.77
N ALA A 148 3.74 -22.72 5.58
CA ALA A 148 2.94 -21.53 5.27
C ALA A 148 3.82 -20.28 5.07
N GLY A 149 4.90 -20.13 5.82
CA GLY A 149 5.89 -19.07 5.65
C GLY A 149 6.54 -19.10 4.26
N LYS A 150 6.85 -20.30 3.74
CA LYS A 150 7.39 -20.48 2.37
C LYS A 150 6.37 -20.08 1.32
N LEU A 151 5.14 -20.61 1.41
CA LEU A 151 4.06 -20.32 0.46
C LEU A 151 3.69 -18.83 0.46
N ARG A 152 3.62 -18.20 1.64
CA ARG A 152 3.43 -16.75 1.80
C ARG A 152 4.52 -15.97 1.08
N ALA A 153 5.78 -16.34 1.28
CA ALA A 153 6.91 -15.65 0.66
C ALA A 153 6.96 -15.78 -0.87
N ASN A 154 6.39 -16.86 -1.41
CA ASN A 154 6.25 -17.08 -2.85
C ASN A 154 4.95 -16.54 -3.44
N PHE A 155 4.08 -15.91 -2.62
CA PHE A 155 2.73 -15.48 -3.02
C PHE A 155 1.87 -16.62 -3.61
N ALA A 156 2.08 -17.86 -3.14
CA ALA A 156 1.32 -19.03 -3.54
C ALA A 156 -0.03 -19.07 -2.78
N PHE A 157 -0.92 -18.11 -3.09
CA PHE A 157 -2.13 -17.85 -2.31
C PHE A 157 -3.09 -19.05 -2.26
N ASP A 158 -3.36 -19.68 -3.40
CA ASP A 158 -4.31 -20.80 -3.47
C ASP A 158 -3.75 -22.05 -2.77
N ASP A 159 -2.46 -22.35 -2.95
CA ASP A 159 -1.77 -23.45 -2.25
C ASP A 159 -1.73 -23.20 -0.74
N LEU A 160 -1.44 -21.97 -0.32
CA LEU A 160 -1.45 -21.58 1.09
C LEU A 160 -2.84 -21.79 1.70
N ASN A 161 -3.90 -21.34 1.02
CA ASN A 161 -5.26 -21.57 1.47
C ASN A 161 -5.57 -23.07 1.55
N ALA A 162 -5.23 -23.86 0.52
CA ALA A 162 -5.47 -25.29 0.48
C ALA A 162 -4.78 -26.01 1.65
N VAL A 163 -3.51 -25.68 1.91
CA VAL A 163 -2.74 -26.27 3.02
C VAL A 163 -3.35 -25.91 4.37
N LEU A 164 -3.69 -24.64 4.61
CA LEU A 164 -4.24 -24.21 5.90
C LEU A 164 -5.65 -24.72 6.19
N THR A 165 -6.42 -25.05 5.14
CA THR A 165 -7.84 -25.43 5.30
C THR A 165 -8.08 -26.93 5.22
N THR A 166 -7.39 -27.64 4.33
CA THR A 166 -7.73 -29.02 3.95
C THR A 166 -6.60 -30.04 4.12
N SER A 167 -5.37 -29.62 4.42
CA SER A 167 -4.28 -30.59 4.61
C SER A 167 -4.47 -31.43 5.88
N VAL A 168 -3.87 -32.63 5.87
CA VAL A 168 -3.81 -33.50 7.05
C VAL A 168 -3.04 -32.82 8.19
N LEU A 169 -2.00 -32.06 7.85
CA LEU A 169 -1.21 -31.31 8.81
C LEU A 169 -2.03 -30.21 9.51
N ALA A 170 -2.85 -29.46 8.75
CA ALA A 170 -3.77 -28.50 9.34
C ALA A 170 -4.78 -29.17 10.25
N THR A 171 -5.27 -30.36 9.89
CA THR A 171 -6.16 -31.15 10.74
C THR A 171 -5.45 -31.60 12.03
N ALA A 172 -4.18 -32.03 11.94
CA ALA A 172 -3.37 -32.45 13.07
C ALA A 172 -3.05 -31.30 14.05
N ALA A 173 -3.00 -30.06 13.58
CA ALA A 173 -2.88 -28.88 14.44
C ALA A 173 -4.13 -28.65 15.33
N GLY A 174 -5.25 -29.31 15.04
CA GLY A 174 -6.42 -29.38 15.93
C GLY A 174 -6.95 -28.00 16.34
N PRO A 175 -7.03 -27.68 17.65
CA PRO A 175 -7.56 -26.41 18.13
C PRO A 175 -6.72 -25.19 17.70
N HIS A 176 -5.44 -25.39 17.38
CA HIS A 176 -4.56 -24.29 16.95
C HIS A 176 -4.94 -23.68 15.59
N ARG A 177 -5.84 -24.33 14.83
CA ARG A 177 -6.35 -23.80 13.55
C ARG A 177 -7.09 -22.48 13.69
N GLU A 178 -7.57 -22.17 14.89
CA GLU A 178 -8.24 -20.92 15.21
C GLU A 178 -7.31 -19.91 15.90
N GLU A 179 -6.00 -20.20 16.01
CA GLU A 179 -5.03 -19.22 16.50
C GLU A 179 -4.96 -18.01 15.56
N PRO A 180 -4.75 -16.79 16.09
CA PRO A 180 -4.75 -15.55 15.30
C PRO A 180 -3.77 -15.58 14.13
N VAL A 181 -2.61 -16.24 14.28
CA VAL A 181 -1.62 -16.36 13.20
C VAL A 181 -2.13 -17.20 12.03
N ILE A 182 -2.90 -18.27 12.28
CA ILE A 182 -3.50 -19.08 11.23
C ILE A 182 -4.62 -18.29 10.54
N LEU A 183 -5.44 -17.58 11.31
CA LEU A 183 -6.48 -16.71 10.76
C LEU A 183 -5.88 -15.60 9.87
N ALA A 184 -4.77 -14.98 10.30
CA ALA A 184 -4.07 -13.99 9.49
C ALA A 184 -3.48 -14.58 8.22
N LEU A 185 -2.87 -15.77 8.27
CA LEU A 185 -2.36 -16.45 7.06
C LEU A 185 -3.48 -16.84 6.09
N ARG A 186 -4.63 -17.26 6.61
CA ARG A 186 -5.83 -17.51 5.79
C ARG A 186 -6.36 -16.22 5.18
N ALA A 187 -6.38 -15.11 5.92
CA ALA A 187 -6.74 -13.80 5.40
C ALA A 187 -5.78 -13.36 4.29
N PHE A 188 -4.47 -13.49 4.50
CA PHE A 188 -3.43 -13.23 3.49
C PHE A 188 -3.68 -14.04 2.21
N ALA A 189 -3.94 -15.34 2.34
CA ALA A 189 -4.25 -16.21 1.22
C ALA A 189 -5.55 -15.79 0.49
N ALA A 190 -6.59 -15.46 1.25
CA ALA A 190 -7.88 -15.04 0.71
C ALA A 190 -7.82 -13.70 -0.04
N PHE A 191 -7.04 -12.73 0.45
CA PHE A 191 -6.85 -11.44 -0.23
C PHE A 191 -6.14 -11.56 -1.58
N GLY A 192 -5.20 -12.50 -1.71
CA GLY A 192 -4.46 -12.70 -2.96
C GLY A 192 -5.13 -13.69 -3.93
N SER A 193 -6.05 -14.52 -3.43
CA SER A 193 -6.80 -15.46 -4.28
C SER A 193 -7.87 -14.74 -5.09
N ARG A 194 -7.99 -15.10 -6.37
CA ARG A 194 -9.08 -14.63 -7.26
C ARG A 194 -10.36 -15.45 -7.10
N ALA A 195 -10.30 -16.59 -6.41
CA ALA A 195 -11.42 -17.49 -6.22
C ALA A 195 -12.24 -17.16 -4.96
N LEU A 196 -11.64 -16.46 -4.00
CA LEU A 196 -12.25 -16.10 -2.72
C LEU A 196 -12.73 -14.65 -2.74
N THR A 197 -13.75 -14.35 -1.94
CA THR A 197 -14.33 -13.00 -1.87
C THR A 197 -13.54 -12.11 -0.92
N THR A 198 -13.49 -10.82 -1.21
CA THR A 198 -12.91 -9.81 -0.31
C THR A 198 -13.62 -9.79 1.05
N GLU A 199 -14.94 -9.99 1.08
CA GLU A 199 -15.71 -10.08 2.32
C GLU A 199 -15.24 -11.24 3.22
N HIS A 200 -14.96 -12.40 2.63
CA HIS A 200 -14.41 -13.53 3.37
C HIS A 200 -13.02 -13.21 3.93
N ALA A 201 -12.16 -12.59 3.12
CA ALA A 201 -10.83 -12.16 3.55
C ALA A 201 -10.88 -11.13 4.69
N HIS A 202 -11.80 -10.16 4.60
CA HIS A 202 -12.07 -9.18 5.66
C HIS A 202 -12.50 -9.84 6.97
N GLY A 203 -13.48 -10.75 6.94
CA GLY A 203 -13.93 -11.44 8.15
C GLY A 203 -12.83 -12.26 8.84
N LEU A 204 -11.91 -12.86 8.08
CA LEU A 204 -10.73 -13.53 8.63
C LEU A 204 -9.73 -12.53 9.24
N LEU A 205 -9.48 -11.42 8.54
CA LEU A 205 -8.59 -10.37 9.01
C LEU A 205 -9.09 -9.74 10.30
N GLU A 206 -10.38 -9.39 10.40
CA GLU A 206 -10.96 -8.79 11.61
C GLU A 206 -10.81 -9.73 12.81
N ARG A 207 -11.13 -11.01 12.65
CA ARG A 207 -10.94 -12.01 13.72
C ARG A 207 -9.50 -12.15 14.17
N ALA A 208 -8.55 -12.13 13.23
CA ALA A 208 -7.12 -12.18 13.55
C ALA A 208 -6.63 -10.89 14.22
N TRP A 209 -7.13 -9.74 13.75
CA TRP A 209 -6.76 -8.41 14.24
C TRP A 209 -7.33 -8.17 15.64
N GLU A 210 -8.59 -8.49 15.90
CA GLU A 210 -9.25 -8.21 17.18
C GLU A 210 -8.93 -9.24 18.29
N ALA A 211 -8.14 -10.26 17.98
CA ALA A 211 -7.78 -11.29 18.95
C ALA A 211 -6.99 -10.72 20.13
N ALA A 212 -7.40 -11.05 21.36
CA ALA A 212 -6.81 -10.53 22.60
C ALA A 212 -5.30 -10.82 22.75
N HIS A 213 -4.79 -11.87 22.11
CA HIS A 213 -3.39 -12.29 22.16
C HIS A 213 -2.70 -12.18 20.78
N ARG A 214 -3.15 -11.22 19.96
CA ARG A 214 -2.53 -10.92 18.65
C ARG A 214 -1.05 -10.57 18.82
N SER A 215 -0.19 -11.29 18.12
CA SER A 215 1.25 -11.00 18.09
C SER A 215 1.62 -9.95 17.03
N ARG A 216 2.84 -9.43 17.12
CA ARG A 216 3.46 -8.62 16.06
C ARG A 216 3.45 -9.32 14.69
N HIS A 217 3.62 -10.65 14.66
CA HIS A 217 3.64 -11.42 13.41
C HIS A 217 2.25 -11.53 12.78
N VAL A 218 1.21 -11.63 13.59
CA VAL A 218 -0.18 -11.57 13.11
C VAL A 218 -0.43 -10.23 12.41
N MET A 219 0.00 -9.12 13.03
CA MET A 219 -0.13 -7.80 12.43
C MET A 219 0.64 -7.69 11.10
N ASP A 220 1.89 -8.16 11.05
CA ASP A 220 2.68 -8.18 9.82
C ASP A 220 1.99 -8.99 8.70
N VAL A 221 1.48 -10.19 9.00
CA VAL A 221 0.80 -11.04 8.02
C VAL A 221 -0.47 -10.35 7.50
N CYS A 222 -1.30 -9.77 8.37
CA CYS A 222 -2.52 -9.06 7.97
C CYS A 222 -2.22 -7.86 7.07
N LEU A 223 -1.28 -6.99 7.48
CA LEU A 223 -0.88 -5.82 6.70
C LEU A 223 -0.23 -6.22 5.36
N ASN A 224 0.52 -7.32 5.36
CA ASN A 224 1.09 -7.86 4.14
C ASN A 224 0.02 -8.40 3.20
N GLY A 225 -1.03 -9.05 3.72
CA GLY A 225 -2.17 -9.53 2.93
C GLY A 225 -2.91 -8.38 2.24
N LEU A 226 -3.19 -7.31 2.98
CA LEU A 226 -3.80 -6.10 2.43
C LEU A 226 -2.90 -5.41 1.39
N ALA A 227 -1.60 -5.34 1.62
CA ALA A 227 -0.67 -4.67 0.70
C ALA A 227 -0.50 -5.39 -0.65
N PHE A 228 -0.75 -6.71 -0.69
CA PHE A 228 -0.63 -7.54 -1.89
C PHE A 228 -1.96 -8.17 -2.32
N SER A 229 -3.09 -7.65 -1.84
CA SER A 229 -4.39 -8.15 -2.23
C SER A 229 -4.66 -7.88 -3.70
N VAL A 230 -5.58 -8.67 -4.28
CA VAL A 230 -6.29 -8.23 -5.48
C VAL A 230 -6.94 -6.87 -5.17
N PRO A 231 -6.87 -5.86 -6.06
CA PRO A 231 -7.43 -4.54 -5.77
C PRO A 231 -8.92 -4.58 -5.45
N PHE A 232 -9.33 -3.83 -4.42
CA PHE A 232 -10.74 -3.65 -4.03
C PHE A 232 -10.98 -2.26 -3.45
N ASP A 233 -12.23 -1.81 -3.47
CA ASP A 233 -12.60 -0.49 -2.97
C ASP A 233 -12.34 -0.37 -1.46
N GLY A 234 -11.63 0.69 -1.06
CA GLY A 234 -11.29 0.92 0.34
C GLY A 234 -10.02 0.20 0.83
N GLN A 235 -9.31 -0.53 -0.03
CA GLN A 235 -8.06 -1.23 0.33
C GLN A 235 -7.03 -0.29 0.96
N GLY A 236 -6.82 0.88 0.35
CA GLY A 236 -5.84 1.87 0.82
C GLY A 236 -6.18 2.41 2.20
N GLU A 237 -7.45 2.79 2.42
CA GLU A 237 -7.95 3.33 3.68
C GLU A 237 -7.89 2.30 4.81
N LEU A 238 -8.29 1.06 4.51
CA LEU A 238 -8.20 -0.04 5.46
C LEU A 238 -6.75 -0.31 5.85
N LEU A 239 -5.85 -0.44 4.87
CA LEU A 239 -4.42 -0.63 5.14
C LEU A 239 -3.85 0.54 5.93
N ARG A 240 -4.24 1.79 5.63
CA ARG A 240 -3.72 2.99 6.31
C ARG A 240 -4.10 2.99 7.77
N ARG A 241 -5.38 2.73 8.08
CA ARG A 241 -5.88 2.65 9.46
C ARG A 241 -5.13 1.59 10.28
N LEU A 242 -5.02 0.37 9.75
CA LEU A 242 -4.38 -0.73 10.47
C LEU A 242 -2.86 -0.57 10.56
N ALA A 243 -2.21 -0.03 9.52
CA ALA A 243 -0.78 0.22 9.54
C ALA A 243 -0.42 1.35 10.51
N GLN A 244 -1.26 2.38 10.64
CA GLN A 244 -1.07 3.43 11.63
C GLN A 244 -1.14 2.85 13.05
N GLU A 245 -2.17 2.04 13.36
CA GLU A 245 -2.27 1.34 14.65
C GLU A 245 -1.03 0.49 14.94
N ALA A 246 -0.48 -0.19 13.93
CA ALA A 246 0.73 -0.99 14.05
C ALA A 246 1.98 -0.15 14.32
N VAL A 247 2.12 1.01 13.67
CA VAL A 247 3.23 1.95 13.90
C VAL A 247 3.11 2.57 15.29
N ASP A 248 1.92 2.91 15.75
CA ASP A 248 1.71 3.48 17.09
C ASP A 248 2.06 2.46 18.18
N ALA A 249 1.70 1.19 17.98
CA ALA A 249 2.04 0.11 18.91
C ALA A 249 3.52 -0.31 18.86
N HIS A 250 4.17 -0.15 17.70
CA HIS A 250 5.55 -0.60 17.46
C HIS A 250 6.32 0.44 16.61
N PRO A 251 6.67 1.61 17.20
CA PRO A 251 7.22 2.74 16.46
C PRO A 251 8.59 2.47 15.83
N ASP A 252 9.32 1.51 16.39
CA ASP A 252 10.66 1.10 15.95
C ASP A 252 10.65 -0.01 14.88
N ASN A 253 9.46 -0.44 14.42
CA ASN A 253 9.34 -1.46 13.40
C ASN A 253 9.31 -0.86 11.98
N HIS A 254 10.44 -0.96 11.27
CA HIS A 254 10.58 -0.48 9.90
C HIS A 254 9.56 -1.12 8.92
N MET A 255 9.16 -2.39 9.13
CA MET A 255 8.18 -3.06 8.28
C MET A 255 6.80 -2.41 8.37
N PHE A 256 6.36 -2.00 9.55
CA PHE A 256 5.06 -1.35 9.72
C PHE A 256 5.03 0.05 9.12
N ARG A 257 6.12 0.82 9.26
CA ARG A 257 6.27 2.10 8.57
C ARG A 257 6.27 1.94 7.06
N PHE A 258 6.93 0.91 6.54
CA PHE A 258 6.88 0.58 5.12
C PHE A 258 5.46 0.23 4.63
N ARG A 259 4.67 -0.50 5.44
CA ARG A 259 3.26 -0.77 5.15
C ARG A 259 2.41 0.50 5.18
N LEU A 260 2.65 1.41 6.11
CA LEU A 260 1.98 2.70 6.18
C LEU A 260 2.30 3.58 4.96
N ALA A 261 3.57 3.61 4.53
CA ALA A 261 3.97 4.26 3.28
C ALA A 261 3.22 3.68 2.07
N THR A 262 3.09 2.35 2.02
CA THR A 262 2.31 1.65 0.98
C THR A 262 0.84 2.08 1.00
N ALA A 263 0.26 2.24 2.19
CA ALA A 263 -1.12 2.66 2.36
C ALA A 263 -1.37 4.09 1.87
N HIS A 264 -0.52 5.04 2.26
CA HIS A 264 -0.60 6.42 1.77
C HIS A 264 -0.45 6.50 0.26
N HIS A 265 0.44 5.68 -0.31
CA HIS A 265 0.57 5.59 -1.76
C HIS A 265 -0.71 5.11 -2.45
N LEU A 266 -1.38 4.10 -1.88
CA LEU A 266 -2.67 3.62 -2.40
C LEU A 266 -3.79 4.68 -2.28
N CYS A 267 -3.71 5.55 -1.26
CA CYS A 267 -4.63 6.68 -1.07
C CYS A 267 -4.25 7.93 -1.89
N ALA A 268 -3.24 7.85 -2.76
CA ALA A 268 -2.66 8.99 -3.49
C ALA A 268 -2.05 10.11 -2.63
N ASP A 269 -1.81 9.86 -1.34
CA ASP A 269 -1.11 10.77 -0.41
C ASP A 269 0.42 10.64 -0.59
N HIS A 270 0.92 11.04 -1.75
CA HIS A 270 2.30 10.70 -2.16
C HIS A 270 3.40 11.34 -1.29
N ASP A 271 3.17 12.53 -0.73
CA ASP A 271 4.16 13.21 0.13
C ASP A 271 4.33 12.47 1.47
N GLU A 272 3.22 12.07 2.11
CA GLU A 272 3.27 11.26 3.33
C GLU A 272 3.85 9.87 3.06
N ALA A 273 3.51 9.27 1.91
CA ALA A 273 4.09 8.01 1.50
C ALA A 273 5.63 8.08 1.38
N LEU A 274 6.17 9.17 0.83
CA LEU A 274 7.62 9.40 0.75
C LEU A 274 8.25 9.56 2.13
N SER A 275 7.63 10.34 3.02
CA SER A 275 8.12 10.54 4.38
C SER A 275 8.22 9.20 5.14
N HIS A 276 7.20 8.36 5.05
CA HIS A 276 7.19 7.06 5.71
C HIS A 276 8.16 6.03 5.12
N VAL A 277 8.33 5.98 3.78
CA VAL A 277 9.29 5.04 3.17
C VAL A 277 10.73 5.45 3.47
N ASP A 278 11.03 6.75 3.46
CA ASP A 278 12.36 7.28 3.81
C ASP A 278 12.69 7.00 5.29
N ALA A 279 11.71 7.15 6.19
CA ALA A 279 11.88 6.77 7.60
C ALA A 279 12.11 5.26 7.76
N ALA A 280 11.37 4.41 7.02
CA ALA A 280 11.57 2.96 7.04
C ALA A 280 12.96 2.56 6.53
N LEU A 281 13.46 3.20 5.47
CA LEU A 281 14.81 3.01 4.93
C LEU A 281 15.89 3.38 5.95
N ALA A 282 15.75 4.54 6.60
CA ALA A 282 16.68 4.99 7.64
C ALA A 282 16.76 3.98 8.80
N MET A 283 15.61 3.47 9.25
CA MET A 283 15.56 2.48 10.31
C MET A 283 16.17 1.14 9.88
N LEU A 284 15.87 0.66 8.66
CA LEU A 284 16.45 -0.57 8.13
C LEU A 284 17.98 -0.51 8.03
N ALA A 285 18.55 0.66 7.72
CA ALA A 285 20.00 0.84 7.66
C ALA A 285 20.70 0.59 9.01
N HIS A 286 20.01 0.86 10.12
CA HIS A 286 20.51 0.64 11.48
C HIS A 286 20.23 -0.77 12.03
N HIS A 287 19.33 -1.53 11.41
CA HIS A 287 18.99 -2.88 11.85
C HIS A 287 19.85 -3.94 11.14
N GLY A 288 20.56 -4.74 11.94
CA GLY A 288 21.28 -5.92 11.46
C GLY A 288 20.31 -7.07 11.14
N THR A 289 19.70 -7.05 9.96
CA THR A 289 18.89 -8.17 9.47
C THR A 289 19.58 -8.88 8.31
N PHE A 290 19.51 -10.22 8.26
CA PHE A 290 20.12 -11.02 7.20
C PHE A 290 19.47 -10.76 5.82
N SER A 291 18.21 -10.33 5.80
CA SER A 291 17.46 -9.97 4.59
C SER A 291 17.55 -8.48 4.26
N ARG A 292 18.48 -7.73 4.90
CA ARG A 292 18.59 -6.28 4.74
C ARG A 292 18.71 -5.86 3.29
N GLU A 293 19.55 -6.53 2.49
CA GLU A 293 19.73 -6.17 1.08
C GLU A 293 18.45 -6.33 0.26
N LEU A 294 17.77 -7.48 0.42
CA LEU A 294 16.50 -7.75 -0.24
C LEU A 294 15.40 -6.77 0.18
N LEU A 295 15.30 -6.45 1.47
CA LEU A 295 14.33 -5.49 1.98
C LEU A 295 14.66 -4.07 1.54
N MET A 296 15.94 -3.70 1.51
CA MET A 296 16.40 -2.40 1.04
C MET A 296 16.03 -2.20 -0.42
N GLU A 297 16.29 -3.19 -1.28
CA GLU A 297 15.87 -3.17 -2.68
C GLU A 297 14.35 -3.01 -2.81
N GLN A 298 13.57 -3.79 -2.06
CA GLN A 298 12.10 -3.67 -2.05
C GLN A 298 11.63 -2.25 -1.66
N TYR A 299 12.28 -1.64 -0.67
CA TYR A 299 11.89 -0.32 -0.18
C TYR A 299 12.26 0.78 -1.18
N LEU A 300 13.42 0.67 -1.82
CA LEU A 300 13.86 1.59 -2.87
C LEU A 300 12.94 1.52 -4.10
N VAL A 301 12.59 0.31 -4.56
CA VAL A 301 11.63 0.11 -5.65
C VAL A 301 10.28 0.76 -5.31
N LYS A 302 9.80 0.61 -4.07
CA LYS A 302 8.55 1.25 -3.66
C LYS A 302 8.67 2.77 -3.62
N ARG A 303 9.78 3.30 -3.13
CA ARG A 303 10.07 4.73 -3.10
C ARG A 303 10.04 5.32 -4.51
N ASP A 304 10.69 4.67 -5.47
CA ASP A 304 10.70 5.09 -6.88
C ASP A 304 9.29 5.09 -7.47
N ALA A 305 8.50 4.03 -7.21
CA ALA A 305 7.10 3.98 -7.63
C ALA A 305 6.22 5.10 -7.03
N ILE A 306 6.49 5.51 -5.78
CA ILE A 306 5.81 6.66 -5.16
C ILE A 306 6.22 7.97 -5.85
N GLN A 307 7.51 8.16 -6.14
CA GLN A 307 8.01 9.34 -6.84
C GLN A 307 7.42 9.47 -8.25
N GLU A 308 7.34 8.36 -8.99
CA GLU A 308 6.72 8.33 -10.31
C GLU A 308 5.23 8.67 -10.27
N ALA A 309 4.48 8.13 -9.29
CA ALA A 309 3.06 8.44 -9.12
C ALA A 309 2.85 9.92 -8.79
N ARG A 310 3.69 10.50 -7.91
CA ARG A 310 3.68 11.94 -7.59
C ARG A 310 3.91 12.81 -8.83
N LEU A 311 4.89 12.46 -9.67
CA LEU A 311 5.16 13.18 -10.91
C LEU A 311 4.02 13.08 -11.91
N ARG A 312 3.36 11.91 -12.00
CA ARG A 312 2.16 11.72 -12.84
C ARG A 312 1.00 12.58 -12.36
N ALA A 313 0.68 12.55 -11.07
CA ALA A 313 -0.37 13.37 -10.48
C ALA A 313 -0.14 14.88 -10.71
N ALA A 314 1.11 15.35 -10.58
CA ALA A 314 1.45 16.74 -10.85
C ALA A 314 1.24 17.14 -12.33
N ARG A 315 1.60 16.27 -13.28
CA ARG A 315 1.35 16.50 -14.71
C ARG A 315 -0.14 16.51 -15.02
N GLU A 316 -0.90 15.58 -14.47
CA GLU A 316 -2.36 15.50 -14.64
C GLU A 316 -3.04 16.77 -14.12
N ALA A 317 -2.67 17.24 -12.94
CA ALA A 317 -3.17 18.50 -12.39
C ALA A 317 -2.85 19.71 -13.30
N GLU A 318 -1.65 19.76 -13.89
CA GLU A 318 -1.29 20.81 -14.85
C GLU A 318 -2.11 20.71 -16.15
N HIS A 319 -2.35 19.49 -16.65
CA HIS A 319 -3.19 19.25 -17.81
C HIS A 319 -4.64 19.68 -17.55
N GLU A 320 -5.22 19.32 -16.41
CA GLU A 320 -6.56 19.76 -16.01
C GLU A 320 -6.63 21.29 -15.88
N ALA A 321 -5.63 21.92 -15.27
CA ALA A 321 -5.58 23.38 -15.15
C ALA A 321 -5.46 24.08 -16.51
N ARG A 322 -4.76 23.47 -17.48
CA ARG A 322 -4.73 23.95 -18.87
C ARG A 322 -6.08 23.77 -19.56
N TRP A 323 -6.69 22.61 -19.40
CA TRP A 323 -8.02 22.30 -19.96
C TRP A 323 -9.09 23.27 -19.46
N ARG A 324 -9.19 23.47 -18.14
CA ARG A 324 -10.13 24.43 -17.53
C ARG A 324 -9.92 25.86 -18.03
N ARG A 325 -8.67 26.28 -18.25
CA ARG A 325 -8.35 27.60 -18.83
C ARG A 325 -8.82 27.72 -20.28
N GLN A 326 -8.66 26.66 -21.07
CA GLN A 326 -9.14 26.62 -22.46
C GLN A 326 -10.67 26.63 -22.54
N GLU A 327 -11.35 25.85 -21.70
CA GLU A 327 -12.82 25.87 -21.60
C GLU A 327 -13.35 27.26 -21.21
N ALA A 328 -12.72 27.92 -20.22
CA ALA A 328 -13.08 29.27 -19.83
C ALA A 328 -12.91 30.28 -20.97
N ALA A 329 -11.77 30.22 -21.68
CA ALA A 329 -11.50 31.08 -22.83
C ALA A 329 -12.47 30.82 -24.01
N ASN A 330 -12.82 29.56 -24.27
CA ASN A 330 -13.82 29.21 -25.28
C ASN A 330 -15.22 29.73 -24.90
N ALA A 331 -15.63 29.60 -23.64
CA ALA A 331 -16.88 30.16 -23.16
C ALA A 331 -16.91 31.70 -23.25
N ASP A 332 -15.78 32.38 -23.02
CA ASP A 332 -15.63 33.82 -23.24
C ASP A 332 -15.81 34.19 -24.72
N LEU A 333 -15.20 33.42 -25.63
CA LEU A 333 -15.32 33.61 -27.07
C LEU A 333 -16.75 33.40 -27.56
N GLU A 334 -17.42 32.34 -27.12
CA GLU A 334 -18.83 32.07 -27.45
C GLU A 334 -19.74 33.20 -26.98
N ARG A 335 -19.54 33.71 -25.75
CA ARG A 335 -20.27 34.87 -25.23
C ARG A 335 -19.99 36.13 -26.07
N ALA A 336 -18.74 36.37 -26.45
CA ALA A 336 -18.39 37.50 -27.30
C ALA A 336 -19.05 37.38 -28.69
N MET A 337 -19.05 36.19 -29.30
CA MET A 337 -19.69 35.91 -30.58
C MET A 337 -21.21 36.10 -30.50
N HIS A 338 -21.88 35.58 -29.47
CA HIS A 338 -23.30 35.80 -29.25
C HIS A 338 -23.65 37.28 -29.07
N SER A 339 -22.84 38.04 -28.31
CA SER A 339 -23.07 39.48 -28.18
C SER A 339 -22.88 40.23 -29.51
N SER A 340 -21.94 39.78 -30.33
CA SER A 340 -21.66 40.35 -31.66
C SER A 340 -22.78 40.04 -32.65
N SER A 341 -23.32 38.81 -32.64
CA SER A 341 -24.41 38.42 -33.53
C SER A 341 -25.72 39.13 -33.17
N VAL A 342 -26.05 39.28 -31.87
CA VAL A 342 -27.19 40.09 -31.42
C VAL A 342 -27.09 41.54 -31.92
N ARG A 343 -25.92 42.16 -31.75
CA ARG A 343 -25.69 43.54 -32.24
C ARG A 343 -25.76 43.64 -33.77
N ALA A 344 -25.30 42.64 -34.51
CA ALA A 344 -25.41 42.62 -35.96
C ALA A 344 -26.88 42.53 -36.41
N VAL A 345 -27.69 41.68 -35.76
CA VAL A 345 -29.13 41.55 -36.03
C VAL A 345 -29.86 42.87 -35.71
N GLU A 346 -29.55 43.50 -34.56
CA GLU A 346 -30.10 44.82 -34.22
C GLU A 346 -29.77 45.87 -35.30
N LEU A 347 -28.52 45.91 -35.77
CA LEU A 347 -28.09 46.87 -36.77
C LEU A 347 -28.80 46.65 -38.12
N VAL A 348 -29.00 45.39 -38.53
CA VAL A 348 -29.77 45.04 -39.73
C VAL A 348 -31.24 45.44 -39.59
N ALA A 349 -31.88 45.18 -38.44
CA ALA A 349 -33.28 45.57 -38.20
C ALA A 349 -33.47 47.09 -38.25
N VAL A 350 -32.52 47.85 -37.69
CA VAL A 350 -32.47 49.31 -37.74
C VAL A 350 -32.32 49.81 -39.19
N PHE A 351 -31.42 49.21 -39.99
CA PHE A 351 -31.28 49.52 -41.41
C PHE A 351 -32.54 49.23 -42.23
N THR A 352 -33.14 48.04 -42.06
CA THR A 352 -34.37 47.66 -42.77
C THR A 352 -35.51 48.60 -42.45
N SER A 353 -35.67 49.00 -41.17
CA SER A 353 -36.68 49.96 -40.74
C SER A 353 -36.48 51.34 -41.37
N ALA A 354 -35.22 51.80 -41.49
CA ALA A 354 -34.91 53.07 -42.13
C ALA A 354 -35.17 53.06 -43.64
N ILE A 355 -34.83 51.97 -44.33
CA ILE A 355 -35.14 51.80 -45.76
C ILE A 355 -36.66 51.78 -45.97
N ALA A 356 -37.39 50.99 -45.18
CA ALA A 356 -38.85 50.93 -45.25
C ALA A 356 -39.50 52.30 -45.02
N PHE A 357 -39.00 53.06 -44.04
CA PHE A 357 -39.44 54.43 -43.79
C PHE A 357 -39.15 55.36 -44.97
N ALA A 358 -37.94 55.29 -45.54
CA ALA A 358 -37.56 56.11 -46.69
C ALA A 358 -38.43 55.80 -47.92
N VAL A 359 -38.61 54.53 -48.26
CA VAL A 359 -39.45 54.07 -49.38
C VAL A 359 -40.92 54.44 -49.16
N GLY A 360 -41.46 54.18 -47.96
CA GLY A 360 -42.83 54.54 -47.62
C GLY A 360 -43.08 56.05 -47.70
N SER A 361 -42.14 56.86 -47.23
CA SER A 361 -42.23 58.33 -47.34
C SER A 361 -42.22 58.79 -48.80
N LEU A 362 -41.36 58.19 -49.65
CA LEU A 362 -41.18 58.57 -51.05
C LEU A 362 -42.43 58.25 -51.87
N GLN A 363 -43.07 57.12 -51.57
CA GLN A 363 -44.32 56.72 -52.20
C GLN A 363 -45.47 57.67 -51.84
N VAL A 364 -45.55 58.15 -50.59
CA VAL A 364 -46.51 59.20 -50.19
C VAL A 364 -46.26 60.52 -50.93
N THR A 365 -45.00 60.91 -51.16
CA THR A 365 -44.68 62.13 -51.92
C THR A 365 -44.95 62.01 -53.42
N LEU A 366 -44.75 60.83 -54.01
CA LEU A 366 -44.96 60.57 -55.44
C LEU A 366 -46.44 60.41 -55.80
N SER A 367 -47.26 59.83 -54.91
CA SER A 367 -48.68 59.54 -55.17
C SER A 367 -49.65 60.63 -54.69
N GLY A 368 -49.21 61.58 -53.85
CA GLY A 368 -50.08 62.59 -53.24
C GLY A 368 -50.09 63.94 -53.98
N THR A 369 -51.27 64.56 -54.09
CA THR A 369 -51.52 65.95 -54.53
C THR A 369 -51.11 66.98 -53.47
N LEU A 370 -49.93 66.80 -52.87
CA LEU A 370 -49.42 67.65 -51.80
C LEU A 370 -48.94 69.00 -52.35
N LYS A 371 -49.26 70.08 -51.63
CA LYS A 371 -48.81 71.43 -51.98
C LYS A 371 -47.29 71.55 -51.82
N LEU A 372 -46.65 72.42 -52.59
CA LEU A 372 -45.18 72.58 -52.64
C LEU A 372 -44.54 72.75 -51.26
N ARG A 373 -45.22 73.46 -50.35
CA ARG A 373 -44.80 73.69 -48.96
C ARG A 373 -44.79 72.41 -48.12
N GLU A 374 -45.77 71.54 -48.29
CA GLU A 374 -45.85 70.25 -47.58
C GLU A 374 -44.77 69.30 -48.08
N ARG A 375 -44.50 69.29 -49.40
CA ARG A 375 -43.38 68.53 -49.98
C ARG A 375 -42.02 68.98 -49.43
N LEU A 376 -41.80 70.30 -49.31
CA LEU A 376 -40.57 70.83 -48.75
C LEU A 376 -40.40 70.39 -47.29
N TRP A 377 -41.47 70.46 -46.49
CA TRP A 377 -41.46 70.02 -45.10
C TRP A 377 -41.19 68.51 -44.97
N LEU A 378 -41.79 67.69 -45.84
CA LEU A 378 -41.60 66.25 -45.87
C LEU A 378 -40.15 65.87 -46.26
N LEU A 379 -39.56 66.56 -47.24
CA LEU A 379 -38.15 66.40 -47.61
C LEU A 379 -37.20 66.82 -46.50
N THR A 380 -37.52 67.91 -45.79
CA THR A 380 -36.69 68.41 -44.67
C THR A 380 -36.76 67.45 -43.48
N ALA A 381 -37.97 66.96 -43.16
CA ALA A 381 -38.18 65.95 -42.12
C ALA A 381 -37.48 64.62 -42.47
N LEU A 382 -37.55 64.19 -43.73
CA LEU A 382 -36.83 63.01 -44.21
C LEU A 382 -35.31 63.18 -44.06
N GLY A 383 -34.78 64.32 -44.52
CA GLY A 383 -33.36 64.64 -44.42
C GLY A 383 -32.89 64.66 -42.96
N ALA A 384 -33.70 65.21 -42.04
CA ALA A 384 -33.41 65.22 -40.62
C ALA A 384 -33.40 63.80 -40.02
N VAL A 385 -34.40 62.96 -40.36
CA VAL A 385 -34.44 61.55 -39.91
C VAL A 385 -33.25 60.77 -40.44
N LEU A 386 -32.89 60.93 -41.71
CA LEU A 386 -31.72 60.27 -42.31
C LEU A 386 -30.39 60.78 -41.71
N ALA A 387 -30.29 62.06 -41.38
CA ALA A 387 -29.11 62.63 -40.73
C ALA A 387 -28.95 62.12 -39.29
N VAL A 388 -30.05 62.05 -38.52
CA VAL A 388 -30.06 61.44 -37.19
C VAL A 388 -29.71 59.96 -37.28
N PHE A 389 -30.25 59.25 -38.26
CA PHE A 389 -29.94 57.85 -38.50
C PHE A 389 -28.44 57.64 -38.81
N ALA A 390 -27.88 58.44 -39.73
CA ALA A 390 -26.46 58.40 -40.06
C ALA A 390 -25.57 58.71 -38.84
N LEU A 391 -25.97 59.68 -38.00
CA LEU A 391 -25.28 60.00 -36.74
C LEU A 391 -25.33 58.84 -35.74
N ILE A 392 -26.46 58.13 -35.63
CA ILE A 392 -26.57 56.94 -34.78
C ILE A 392 -25.67 55.82 -35.29
N ILE A 393 -25.59 55.60 -36.61
CA ILE A 393 -24.71 54.58 -37.20
C ILE A 393 -23.24 54.93 -37.01
N VAL A 394 -22.83 56.15 -37.37
CA VAL A 394 -21.44 56.60 -37.23
C VAL A 394 -21.03 56.61 -35.77
N GLY A 395 -21.89 57.16 -34.89
CA GLY A 395 -21.68 57.19 -33.45
C GLY A 395 -21.60 55.80 -32.84
N GLY A 396 -22.51 54.90 -33.21
CA GLY A 396 -22.52 53.51 -32.76
C GLY A 396 -21.28 52.73 -33.21
N THR A 397 -20.92 52.86 -34.49
CA THR A 397 -19.73 52.19 -35.07
C THR A 397 -18.44 52.72 -34.43
N TRP A 398 -18.35 54.02 -34.18
CA TRP A 398 -17.21 54.64 -33.49
C TRP A 398 -17.11 54.19 -32.02
N LEU A 399 -18.23 54.07 -31.31
CA LEU A 399 -18.23 53.63 -29.92
C LEU A 399 -17.84 52.15 -29.77
N ILE A 400 -18.23 51.31 -30.74
CA ILE A 400 -17.86 49.89 -30.81
C ILE A 400 -16.37 49.73 -31.11
N THR A 401 -15.85 50.45 -32.11
CA THR A 401 -14.43 50.38 -32.51
C THR A 401 -13.49 50.94 -31.44
N ARG A 402 -13.90 52.01 -30.74
CA ARG A 402 -13.08 52.63 -29.67
C ARG A 402 -12.92 51.75 -28.43
N ARG A 403 -13.89 50.89 -28.09
CA ARG A 403 -13.76 49.93 -26.98
C ARG A 403 -12.78 48.79 -27.27
N ARG A 404 -12.56 48.44 -28.54
CA ARG A 404 -11.61 47.39 -28.96
C ARG A 404 -10.14 47.82 -28.85
N SER A 405 -9.86 49.13 -28.91
CA SER A 405 -8.50 49.70 -28.80
C SER A 405 -8.02 49.91 -27.36
N ARG A 406 -8.90 49.86 -26.35
CA ARG A 406 -8.55 50.11 -24.94
C ARG A 406 -8.46 48.85 -24.06
N GLY A 407 -8.81 47.68 -24.59
CA GLY A 407 -8.74 46.39 -23.87
C GLY A 407 -7.55 45.51 -24.24
N GLY A 408 -6.50 46.07 -24.85
CA GLY A 408 -5.35 45.33 -25.38
C GLY A 408 -4.00 45.74 -24.78
N ASN A 409 -3.98 46.19 -23.52
CA ASN A 409 -2.77 46.33 -22.70
C ASN A 409 -2.94 45.59 -21.38
#